data_AF-A0A0E9LSB9-F1
#
_entry.id   AF-A0A0E9LSB9-F1
#
_cell.length_a   1.000
_cell.length_b   1.000
_cell.length_c   1.000
_cell.angle_alpha   90.00
_cell.angle_beta   90.00
_cell.angle_gamma   90.00
#
_symmetry.space_group_name_H-M   'P 1'
#
loop_
_entity.id
_entity.type
_entity.pdbx_description
1 polymer ?
#
loop_
_entity_poly.entity_id
_entity_poly.type
_entity_poly.pdbx_seq_one_letter_code
_entity_poly.pdbx_strand_id
1 'polypeptide(L)' 'MVWIGFFDQNNLVDRFSLNSRISDLEKQRTHYQAQIEDNINRMEELKGSHENLEKFAREQYLMKRPDEELFIIIEE' A
#
# COMPACT_ATOMS: atom_id res chain seq x y z
N MET A 1 -28.60 31.10 -27.70
CA MET A 1 -28.25 30.21 -26.57
C MET A 1 -26.95 29.43 -26.75
N VAL A 2 -26.20 29.58 -27.86
CA VAL A 2 -24.90 28.91 -28.06
C VAL A 2 -23.78 29.53 -27.20
N TRP A 3 -23.85 30.84 -26.92
CA TRP A 3 -22.85 31.56 -26.13
C TRP A 3 -22.79 31.10 -24.66
N ILE A 4 -23.96 30.85 -24.05
CA ILE A 4 -24.05 30.35 -22.68
C ILE A 4 -23.48 28.93 -22.59
N GLY A 5 -23.78 28.05 -23.56
CA GLY A 5 -23.20 26.70 -23.60
C GLY A 5 -21.69 26.68 -23.86
N PHE A 6 -21.15 27.59 -24.68
CA PHE A 6 -19.72 27.63 -24.98
C PHE A 6 -18.87 28.20 -23.84
N PHE A 7 -19.37 29.21 -23.11
CA PHE A 7 -18.73 29.70 -21.89
C PHE A 7 -18.95 28.79 -20.67
N ASP A 8 -20.05 28.03 -20.61
CA ASP A 8 -20.36 27.08 -19.53
C ASP A 8 -19.73 25.69 -19.76
N GLN A 9 -19.35 25.32 -20.98
CA GLN A 9 -18.67 24.04 -21.27
C GLN A 9 -17.29 23.93 -20.59
N ASN A 10 -16.52 25.02 -20.50
CA ASN A 10 -15.27 25.03 -19.74
C ASN A 10 -15.50 24.65 -18.27
N ASN A 11 -16.57 25.17 -17.67
CA ASN A 11 -16.92 24.88 -16.28
C ASN A 11 -17.21 23.39 -16.04
N LEU A 12 -17.83 22.71 -17.01
CA LEU A 12 -18.13 21.27 -16.94
C LEU A 12 -16.88 20.40 -17.08
N VAL A 13 -16.00 20.73 -18.04
CA VAL A 13 -14.73 20.01 -18.24
C VAL A 13 -13.82 20.19 -17.03
N ASP A 14 -13.70 21.42 -16.52
CA ASP A 14 -12.92 21.74 -15.34
C ASP A 14 -13.47 21.00 -14.11
N ARG A 15 -14.79 21.02 -13.90
CA ARG A 15 -15.44 20.28 -12.82
C ARG A 15 -15.24 18.77 -12.93
N PHE A 16 -15.29 18.20 -14.13
CA PHE A 16 -14.99 16.79 -14.34
C PHE A 16 -13.53 16.46 -14.00
N SER A 17 -12.59 17.30 -14.46
CA SER A 17 -11.17 17.13 -14.15
C SER A 17 -10.88 17.22 -12.64
N LEU A 18 -11.54 18.16 -11.96
CA LEU A 18 -11.42 18.35 -10.52
C LEU A 18 -11.98 17.15 -9.76
N ASN A 19 -13.14 16.64 -10.16
CA ASN A 19 -13.73 15.44 -9.57
C ASN A 19 -12.83 14.20 -9.78
N SER A 20 -12.26 14.03 -10.97
CA SER A 20 -11.28 12.97 -11.23
C SER A 20 -10.08 13.10 -10.31
N ARG A 21 -9.54 14.31 -10.17
CA ARG A 21 -8.39 14.58 -9.30
C ARG A 21 -8.71 14.34 -7.83
N ILE A 22 -9.91 14.68 -7.36
CA ILE A 22 -10.38 14.36 -6.01
C ILE A 22 -10.42 12.84 -5.83
N SER A 23 -11.01 12.09 -6.77
CA SER A 23 -11.06 10.63 -6.70
C SER A 23 -9.66 10.01 -6.68
N ASP A 24 -8.72 10.53 -7.47
CA ASP A 24 -7.34 10.05 -7.49
C ASP A 24 -6.61 10.34 -6.17
N LEU A 25 -6.84 11.51 -5.58
CA LEU A 25 -6.30 11.86 -4.26
C LEU A 25 -6.89 10.97 -3.15
N GLU A 26 -8.19 10.67 -3.21
CA GLU A 26 -8.84 9.75 -2.28
C GLU A 26 -8.30 8.32 -2.40
N LYS A 27 -8.11 7.82 -3.63
CA LYS A 27 -7.48 6.51 -3.88
C LYS A 27 -6.07 6.47 -3.32
N GLN A 28 -5.26 7.51 -3.58
CA GLN A 28 -3.91 7.61 -3.05
C GLN A 28 -3.93 7.64 -1.51
N ARG A 29 -4.83 8.42 -0.90
CA ARG A 29 -4.99 8.47 0.55
C ARG A 29 -5.29 7.08 1.12
N THR A 30 -6.28 6.38 0.59
CA THR A 30 -6.65 5.03 1.05
C THR A 30 -5.49 4.05 0.87
N HIS A 31 -4.80 4.12 -0.27
CA HIS A 31 -3.64 3.28 -0.54
C HIS A 31 -2.51 3.49 0.47
N TYR A 32 -2.13 4.75 0.73
CA TYR A 32 -1.08 5.07 1.69
C TYR A 32 -1.50 4.76 3.12
N GLN A 33 -2.77 4.95 3.47
CA GLN A 33 -3.27 4.59 4.81
C GLN A 33 -3.14 3.08 5.05
N ALA A 34 -3.48 2.25 4.06
CA ALA A 34 -3.30 0.81 4.14
C ALA A 34 -1.81 0.41 4.25
N GLN A 35 -0.93 1.06 3.47
CA GLN A 35 0.51 0.83 3.59
C GLN A 35 1.07 1.23 4.96
N ILE A 36 0.57 2.32 5.55
CA ILE A 36 1.02 2.76 6.88
C ILE A 36 0.63 1.72 7.92
N GLU A 37 -0.61 1.21 7.87
CA GLU A 37 -1.09 0.18 8.79
C GLU A 37 -0.28 -1.12 8.68
N ASP A 38 -0.04 -1.59 7.45
CA ASP A 38 0.82 -2.76 7.19
C ASP A 38 2.26 -2.55 7.71
N ASN A 39 2.85 -1.37 7.47
CA ASN A 39 4.19 -1.07 7.97
C ASN A 39 4.25 -0.96 9.50
N ILE A 40 3.21 -0.44 10.15
CA ILE A 40 3.12 -0.40 11.62
C ILE A 40 3.13 -1.84 12.16
N ASN A 41 2.29 -2.71 11.60
CA ASN A 41 2.22 -4.12 12.01
C ASN A 41 3.59 -4.81 11.84
N ARG A 42 4.24 -4.64 10.69
CA ARG A 42 5.60 -5.17 10.46
C ARG A 42 6.63 -4.60 11.43
N MET A 43 6.53 -3.31 11.76
CA MET A 43 7.44 -2.68 12.72
C MET A 43 7.21 -3.20 14.14
N GLU A 44 5.98 -3.52 14.52
CA GLU A 44 5.67 -4.19 15.78
C GLU A 44 6.21 -5.62 15.82
N GLU A 45 6.12 -6.37 14.72
CA GLU A 45 6.75 -7.70 14.62
C GLU A 45 8.27 -7.62 14.83
N LEU A 46 8.93 -6.60 14.27
CA LEU A 46 10.36 -6.39 14.48
C LEU A 46 10.72 -5.94 15.91
N LYS A 47 9.84 -5.20 16.59
CA LYS A 47 10.09 -4.64 17.94
C LYS A 47 9.60 -5.53 19.07
N GLY A 48 8.67 -6.45 18.80
CA GLY A 48 7.85 -7.11 19.80
C GLY A 48 8.61 -8.12 20.68
N SER A 49 9.65 -8.78 20.16
CA SER A 49 10.57 -9.64 20.92
C SER A 49 11.66 -10.18 19.98
N HIS A 50 12.71 -10.79 20.54
CA HIS A 50 13.70 -11.54 19.75
C HIS A 50 13.06 -12.69 18.95
N GLU A 51 12.04 -13.34 19.52
CA GLU A 51 11.30 -14.43 18.88
C GLU A 51 10.51 -13.95 17.65
N ASN A 52 9.84 -12.79 17.74
CA ASN A 52 9.11 -12.22 16.61
C ASN A 52 10.07 -11.79 15.48
N LEU A 53 11.23 -11.24 15.84
CA LEU A 53 12.27 -10.88 14.88
C LEU A 53 12.84 -12.11 14.17
N GLU A 54 13.12 -13.18 14.92
CA GLU A 54 13.61 -14.45 14.36
C GLU A 54 12.57 -15.07 13.43
N LYS A 55 11.30 -15.09 13.83
CA LYS A 55 10.19 -15.56 12.99
C LYS A 55 10.11 -14.77 11.68
N PHE A 56 10.12 -13.44 11.75
CA PHE A 56 10.09 -12.57 10.57
C PHE A 56 11.28 -12.83 9.63
N ALA A 57 12.49 -12.94 10.18
CA ALA A 57 13.70 -13.22 9.40
C ALA A 57 13.64 -14.60 8.70
N ARG A 58 13.07 -15.61 9.36
CA ARG A 58 12.90 -16.96 8.81
C ARG A 58 11.82 -16.99 7.71
N GLU A 59 10.68 -16.36 7.93
CA GLU A 59 9.55 -16.41 6.98
C GLU A 59 9.75 -15.52 5.75
N GLN A 60 10.24 -14.29 5.93
CA GLN A 60 10.37 -13.32 4.84
C GLN A 60 11.69 -13.44 4.08
N TYR A 61 12.77 -13.82 4.77
CA TYR A 61 14.12 -13.83 4.21
C TYR A 61 14.78 -15.21 4.22
N LEU A 62 14.09 -16.25 4.69
CA LEU A 62 14.61 -17.62 4.76
C LEU A 62 15.94 -17.70 5.52
N MET A 63 16.11 -16.83 6.53
CA MET A 63 17.33 -16.81 7.34
C MET A 63 17.44 -18.08 8.20
N LYS A 64 18.67 -18.53 8.42
CA LYS A 64 18.99 -19.69 9.27
C LYS A 64 20.25 -19.43 10.07
N ARG A 65 20.41 -20.10 11.21
CA ARG A 65 21.69 -20.07 11.94
C ARG A 65 22.76 -20.89 11.19
N PRO A 66 24.06 -20.62 11.41
CA PRO A 66 25.14 -21.35 10.72
C PRO A 66 25.13 -22.85 10.98
N ASP A 67 24.63 -23.27 12.13
CA ASP A 67 24.50 -24.65 12.61
C ASP A 67 23.13 -25.28 12.27
N GLU A 68 22.32 -24.64 11.41
CA GLU A 68 21.00 -25.12 11.00
C GLU A 68 20.91 -25.46 9.50
N GLU A 69 20.08 -26.47 9.21
CA GLU A 69 19.64 -26.81 7.86
C GLU A 69 18.19 -26.35 7.65
N LEU A 70 17.95 -25.66 6.54
CA LEU A 70 16.63 -25.13 6.17
C LEU A 70 16.02 -26.05 5.10
N PHE A 71 14.82 -26.57 5.35
CA PHE A 71 14.07 -27.38 4.39
C PHE A 71 12.84 -26.58 3.91
N ILE A 72 12.69 -26.43 2.60
CA ILE A 72 11.51 -25.80 1.97
C ILE A 72 10.72 -26.91 1.30
N ILE A 73 9.49 -27.13 1.76
CA ILE A 73 8.59 -28.13 1.19
C ILE A 73 7.67 -27.41 0.20
N ILE A 74 7.73 -27.81 -1.07
CA ILE A 74 6.84 -27.33 -2.11
C ILE A 74 5.89 -28.50 -2.42
N GLU A 75 4.60 -28.33 -2.14
CA GLU A 75 3.59 -29.28 -2.62
C GLU A 75 3.34 -29.01 -4.12
N GLU A 76 3.50 -30.04 -4.95
CA GLU A 76 3.20 -30.01 -6.41
C GLU A 76 1.69 -30.03 -6.69
#